data_AF-A0AAJ3G0V7-F1
#
_entry.id   AF-A0AAJ3G0V7-F1
#
_cell.length_a   1.000
_cell.length_b   1.000
_cell.length_c   1.000
_cell.angle_alpha   90.00
_cell.angle_beta   90.00
_cell.angle_gamma   90.00
#
_symmetry.space_group_name_H-M   'P 1'
#
loop_
_entity.id
_entity.type
_entity.pdbx_description
1 polymer ?
#
loop_
_entity_poly.entity_id
_entity_poly.type
_entity_poly.pdbx_seq_one_letter_code
_entity_poly.pdbx_strand_id
1 'polypeptide(L)' 'TAPLHILLDSAAYRIRAATQFLENLAMRDELTIDPATLQDLAQLCCIPLRDGCDVMDVIARRLDAAPAGSTL' A
#
# COMPACT_ATOMS: atom_id res chain seq x y z
N THR A 1 -21.44 -0.15 2.06
CA THR A 1 -20.28 -0.29 1.14
C THR A 1 -19.57 1.05 1.08
N ALA A 2 -18.26 1.12 1.31
CA ALA A 2 -17.52 2.36 1.10
C ALA A 2 -17.41 2.66 -0.42
N PRO A 3 -17.45 3.93 -0.84
CA PRO A 3 -17.20 4.32 -2.22
C PRO A 3 -15.84 3.82 -2.73
N LEU A 4 -15.77 3.41 -4.00
CA LEU A 4 -14.53 2.86 -4.60
C LEU A 4 -13.36 3.85 -4.54
N HIS A 5 -13.61 5.14 -4.78
CA HIS A 5 -12.55 6.16 -4.71
C HIS A 5 -11.95 6.26 -3.30
N ILE A 6 -12.76 6.15 -2.23
CA ILE A 6 -12.25 6.15 -0.85
C ILE A 6 -11.36 4.93 -0.60
N LEU A 7 -11.76 3.76 -1.11
CA LEU A 7 -10.95 2.54 -0.98
C LEU A 7 -9.63 2.67 -1.76
N LEU A 8 -9.68 3.25 -2.96
CA LEU A 8 -8.51 3.50 -3.80
C LEU A 8 -7.54 4.47 -3.12
N ASP A 9 -8.02 5.62 -2.67
CA ASP A 9 -7.22 6.63 -1.97
C ASP A 9 -6.56 6.04 -0.73
N SER A 10 -7.32 5.23 0.03
CA SER A 10 -6.83 4.56 1.22
C SER A 10 -5.75 3.52 0.91
N ALA A 11 -5.91 2.72 -0.14
CA ALA A 11 -4.89 1.75 -0.57
C ALA A 11 -3.62 2.45 -1.07
N ALA A 12 -3.77 3.47 -1.91
CA ALA A 12 -2.68 4.27 -2.44
C ALA A 12 -1.88 4.96 -1.32
N TYR A 13 -2.58 5.49 -0.30
CA TYR A 13 -1.94 6.08 0.87
C TYR A 13 -1.06 5.08 1.63
N ARG A 14 -1.57 3.87 1.92
CA ARG A 14 -0.82 2.83 2.65
C ARG A 14 0.43 2.41 1.91
N ILE A 15 0.31 2.16 0.61
CA ILE A 15 1.44 1.75 -0.23
C ILE A 15 2.49 2.86 -0.23
N ARG A 16 2.08 4.10 -0.53
CA ARG A 16 3.00 5.25 -0.57
C ARG A 16 3.69 5.50 0.76
N ALA A 17 2.97 5.40 1.86
CA ALA A 17 3.56 5.58 3.19
C ALA A 17 4.63 4.51 3.49
N ALA A 18 4.36 3.25 3.12
CA ALA A 18 5.31 2.17 3.31
C ALA A 18 6.55 2.31 2.40
N THR A 19 6.38 2.67 1.12
CA THR A 19 7.52 2.93 0.23
C THR A 19 8.33 4.13 0.69
N GLN A 20 7.69 5.25 1.03
CA GLN A 20 8.39 6.43 1.55
C GLN A 20 9.23 6.10 2.79
N PHE A 21 8.70 5.26 3.68
CA PHE A 21 9.43 4.81 4.86
C PHE A 21 10.66 3.97 4.49
N LEU A 22 10.50 2.99 3.58
CA LEU A 22 11.59 2.15 3.10
C LEU A 22 12.66 2.95 2.35
N GLU A 23 12.26 3.92 1.53
CA GLU A 23 13.16 4.86 0.84
C GLU A 23 13.96 5.68 1.86
N ASN A 24 13.27 6.26 2.85
CA ASN A 24 13.91 7.03 3.92
C ASN A 24 14.88 6.19 4.75
N LEU A 25 14.66 4.88 4.85
CA LEU A 25 15.57 3.95 5.52
C LEU A 25 16.76 3.63 4.61
N ALA A 26 16.54 3.36 3.33
CA ALA A 26 17.61 3.06 2.37
C ALA A 26 18.54 4.25 2.09
N MET A 27 18.06 5.50 2.15
CA MET A 27 18.85 6.70 1.87
C MET A 27 19.73 7.19 3.03
N ARG A 28 19.61 6.61 4.23
CA ARG A 28 20.38 7.04 5.40
C ARG A 28 21.72 6.30 5.44
N ASP A 29 22.77 7.02 5.03
CA ASP A 29 24.15 6.52 4.87
C ASP A 29 24.79 6.06 6.20
N GLU A 30 24.31 6.58 7.34
CA GLU A 30 24.82 6.30 8.69
C GLU A 30 23.72 5.73 9.61
N LEU A 31 22.96 4.73 9.14
CA LEU A 31 22.03 4.05 10.04
C LEU A 31 22.77 3.18 11.06
N THR A 32 22.85 3.66 12.29
CA THR A 32 23.11 2.83 13.47
C THR A 32 21.85 2.04 13.87
N ILE A 33 21.15 1.46 12.90
CA ILE A 33 20.00 0.59 13.15
C ILE A 33 20.52 -0.83 13.27
N ASP A 34 20.18 -1.48 14.37
CA ASP A 34 20.44 -2.89 14.58
C ASP A 34 19.78 -3.74 13.45
N PRO A 35 20.47 -4.72 12.86
CA PRO A 35 19.93 -5.52 11.76
C PRO A 35 18.60 -6.23 12.08
N ALA A 36 18.36 -6.66 13.33
CA ALA A 36 17.09 -7.28 13.69
C ALA A 36 15.97 -6.23 13.69
N THR A 37 16.25 -5.02 14.19
CA THR A 37 15.31 -3.89 14.10
C THR A 37 15.00 -3.51 12.65
N LEU A 38 16.01 -3.51 11.77
CA LEU A 38 15.81 -3.27 10.33
C LEU A 38 14.89 -4.33 9.71
N GLN A 39 15.10 -5.60 10.08
CA GLN A 39 14.27 -6.70 9.62
C GLN A 39 12.83 -6.59 10.12
N ASP A 40 12.61 -6.21 11.37
CA ASP A 40 11.28 -6.01 11.97
C ASP A 40 10.54 -4.85 11.29
N LEU A 41 11.25 -3.74 11.02
CA LEU A 41 10.69 -2.61 10.29
C LEU A 41 10.30 -2.98 8.85
N ALA A 42 11.14 -3.75 8.15
CA ALA A 42 10.81 -4.25 6.82
C ALA A 42 9.59 -5.17 6.84
N GLN A 43 9.50 -6.08 7.83
CA GLN A 43 8.33 -6.95 8.01
C GLN A 43 7.06 -6.14 8.33
N LEU A 44 7.18 -5.11 9.16
CA LEU A 44 6.09 -4.20 9.46
C LEU A 44 5.59 -3.50 8.19
N CYS A 45 6.48 -3.05 7.30
CA CYS A 45 6.10 -2.45 6.02
C CYS A 45 5.43 -3.44 5.06
N CYS A 46 5.71 -4.74 5.14
CA CYS A 46 5.03 -5.74 4.32
C CYS A 46 3.52 -5.78 4.58
N ILE A 47 3.06 -5.47 5.80
CA ILE A 47 1.62 -5.48 6.15
C ILE A 47 0.83 -4.44 5.32
N PRO A 48 1.09 -3.12 5.42
CA PRO A 48 0.36 -2.12 4.65
C PRO A 48 0.55 -2.25 3.14
N LEU A 49 1.68 -2.79 2.67
CA LEU A 49 1.89 -3.08 1.25
C LEU A 49 0.96 -4.19 0.76
N ARG A 50 0.89 -5.32 1.47
CA ARG A 50 -0.01 -6.43 1.13
C ARG A 50 -1.47 -6.01 1.21
N ASP A 51 -1.87 -5.38 2.32
CA ASP A 51 -3.23 -4.88 2.51
C ASP A 51 -3.64 -3.89 1.40
N GLY A 52 -2.72 -2.99 1.01
CA GLY A 52 -2.94 -2.07 -0.10
C GLY A 52 -3.16 -2.80 -1.43
N CYS A 53 -2.33 -3.79 -1.74
CA CYS A 53 -2.48 -4.63 -2.94
C CYS A 53 -3.79 -5.42 -2.94
N ASP A 54 -4.18 -6.02 -1.82
CA ASP A 54 -5.43 -6.77 -1.69
C ASP A 54 -6.65 -5.88 -1.93
N VAL A 55 -6.62 -4.64 -1.43
CA VAL A 55 -7.69 -3.66 -1.70
C VAL A 55 -7.72 -3.26 -3.18
N MET A 56 -6.56 -3.03 -3.82
CA MET A 56 -6.51 -2.72 -5.25
C MET A 56 -7.05 -3.87 -6.11
N ASP A 57 -6.78 -5.11 -5.75
CA ASP A 57 -7.30 -6.31 -6.41
C ASP A 57 -8.82 -6.44 -6.26
N VAL A 58 -9.37 -6.13 -5.07
CA VAL A 58 -10.82 -6.03 -4.87
C VAL A 58 -11.43 -4.90 -5.72
N ILE A 59 -10.76 -3.75 -5.83
CA ILE A 59 -11.22 -2.64 -6.68
C ILE A 59 -11.24 -3.07 -8.14
N ALA A 60 -10.18 -3.70 -8.65
CA ALA A 60 -10.08 -4.17 -10.02
C ALA A 60 -11.24 -5.12 -10.37
N ARG A 61 -11.49 -6.14 -9.54
CA ARG A 61 -12.63 -7.06 -9.73
C ARG A 61 -13.99 -6.37 -9.77
N ARG A 62 -14.18 -5.32 -8.97
CA ARG A 62 -15.44 -4.57 -8.94
C ARG A 62 -15.61 -3.69 -10.19
N LEU A 63 -14.51 -3.16 -10.72
CA LEU A 63 -14.52 -2.43 -11.99
C LEU A 63 -14.83 -3.38 -13.16
N ASP A 64 -14.24 -4.58 -13.18
CA ASP A 64 -14.51 -5.59 -14.22
C ASP A 64 -15.96 -6.11 -14.17
N ALA A 65 -16.54 -6.19 -12.96
CA ALA A 65 -17.93 -6.58 -12.78
C ALA A 65 -18.94 -5.44 -13.06
N ALA A 66 -18.46 -4.20 -13.23
CA ALA A 66 -19.33 -3.08 -13.56
C ALA A 66 -19.83 -3.22 -15.01
N PRO A 67 -21.14 -3.05 -15.28
CA PRO A 67 -21.64 -3.11 -16.64
C PRO A 67 -20.97 -2.02 -17.49
N ALA A 68 -20.59 -2.36 -18.72
CA ALA A 68 -19.79 -1.54 -19.64
C ALA A 68 -20.39 -0.19 -20.07
N GLY A 69 -21.40 0.32 -19.37
CA GLY A 69 -22.08 1.59 -19.63
C GLY A 69 -22.44 2.42 -18.41
N SER A 70 -21.94 2.11 -17.19
CA SER A 70 -22.22 2.92 -16.00
C SER A 70 -21.27 4.13 -15.82
N THR A 71 -20.74 4.66 -16.92
CA THR A 71 -20.05 5.96 -16.96
C THR A 71 -20.95 6.97 -17.70
N LEU A 72 -22.08 7.29 -17.09
CA LEU A 72 -22.84 8.53 -17.30
C LEU A 72 -23.38 8.99 -15.94
#